data_AF-A0A6L9LZ21-F1
#
_entry.id   AF-A0A6L9LZ21-F1
#
_cell.length_a   1.000
_cell.length_b   1.000
_cell.length_c   1.000
_cell.angle_alpha   90.00
_cell.angle_beta   90.00
_cell.angle_gamma   90.00
#
_symmetry.space_group_name_H-M   'P 1'
#
loop_
_entity.id
_entity.type
_entity.pdbx_description
1 polymer ?
#
loop_
_entity_poly.entity_id
_entity_poly.type
_entity_poly.pdbx_seq_one_letter_code
_entity_poly.pdbx_strand_id
1 'polypeptide(L)'
;MIDDTDTIDVQHVTCGLVPLMQTHLEGSEPEVETVRFKVRQGIQTELWNSFGTGSRWRLTEVKEELFYDLYSFIRVEQSELDPLGLMDF
;
A
#
# COMPACT_ATOMS: atom_id res chain seq x y z
N MET A 1 14.69 -2.22 -16.72
CA MET A 1 14.46 -0.80 -16.44
C MET A 1 13.05 -0.74 -15.87
N ILE A 2 12.89 -0.44 -14.58
CA ILE A 2 11.57 -0.29 -13.97
C ILE A 2 11.13 1.12 -14.35
N ASP A 3 10.09 1.21 -15.17
CA ASP A 3 9.55 2.47 -15.68
C ASP A 3 9.15 3.37 -14.50
N ASP A 4 9.68 4.60 -14.45
CA ASP A 4 9.47 5.57 -13.34
C ASP A 4 8.03 6.15 -13.35
N THR A 5 7.23 5.81 -14.37
CA THR A 5 5.95 6.45 -14.69
C THR A 5 4.80 6.08 -13.73
N ASP A 6 4.91 4.97 -12.97
CA ASP A 6 3.86 4.47 -12.08
C ASP A 6 4.12 4.71 -10.58
N THR A 7 5.05 5.60 -10.24
CA THR A 7 5.45 5.81 -8.84
C THR A 7 5.06 7.18 -8.31
N ILE A 8 4.30 7.19 -7.22
CA ILE A 8 3.80 8.41 -6.57
C ILE A 8 4.86 8.90 -5.58
N ASP A 9 5.38 10.11 -5.78
CA ASP A 9 6.37 10.71 -4.89
C ASP A 9 5.71 11.48 -3.74
N VAL A 10 5.82 10.94 -2.53
CA VAL A 10 5.33 11.53 -1.29
C VAL A 10 6.45 11.70 -0.26
N GLN A 11 7.72 11.67 -0.68
CA GLN A 11 8.86 11.75 0.24
C GLN A 11 8.91 13.05 1.05
N HIS A 12 8.32 14.11 0.51
CA HIS A 12 8.24 15.44 1.12
C HIS A 12 7.10 15.59 2.14
N VAL A 13 6.18 14.61 2.22
CA VAL A 13 4.95 14.72 3.03
C VAL A 13 5.23 14.33 4.47
N THR A 14 5.43 15.31 5.34
CA THR A 14 5.76 15.10 6.76
C THR A 14 4.55 14.73 7.62
N CYS A 15 3.43 15.41 7.42
CA CYS A 15 2.17 15.20 8.14
C CYS A 15 1.09 14.62 7.22
N GLY A 16 0.27 13.70 7.72
CA GLY A 16 -0.86 13.15 6.96
C GLY A 16 -0.47 12.19 5.84
N LEU A 17 0.74 11.62 5.88
CA LEU A 17 1.25 10.70 4.86
C LEU A 17 0.34 9.47 4.66
N VAL A 18 -0.05 8.80 5.75
CA VAL A 18 -0.89 7.61 5.68
C VAL A 18 -2.26 7.91 5.03
N PRO A 19 -3.03 8.93 5.48
CA PRO A 19 -4.26 9.33 4.81
C PRO A 19 -4.08 9.68 3.33
N LEU A 20 -2.98 10.36 2.97
CA LEU A 20 -2.68 10.70 1.58
C LEU A 20 -2.48 9.43 0.74
N MET A 21 -1.66 8.51 1.22
CA MET A 21 -1.42 7.22 0.56
C MET A 21 -2.72 6.42 0.40
N GLN A 22 -3.56 6.36 1.44
CA GLN A 22 -4.87 5.71 1.38
C GLN A 22 -5.78 6.33 0.32
N THR A 23 -5.80 7.66 0.21
CA THR A 23 -6.58 8.39 -0.80
C THR A 23 -6.16 7.99 -2.21
N HIS A 24 -4.85 7.89 -2.47
CA HIS A 24 -4.32 7.44 -3.76
C HIS A 24 -4.69 5.99 -4.06
N LEU A 25 -4.55 5.10 -3.08
CA LEU A 25 -4.90 3.69 -3.21
C LEU A 25 -6.40 3.51 -3.52
N GLU A 26 -7.28 4.22 -2.81
CA GLU A 26 -8.73 4.12 -3.01
C GLU A 26 -9.20 4.77 -4.31
N GLY A 27 -8.54 5.85 -4.75
CA GLY A 27 -8.82 6.56 -5.99
C GLY A 27 -8.23 5.90 -7.25
N SER A 28 -7.42 4.85 -7.10
CA SER A 28 -6.82 4.14 -8.24
C SER A 28 -7.87 3.37 -9.04
N GLU A 29 -7.76 3.42 -10.37
CA GLU A 29 -8.69 2.76 -11.30
C GLU A 29 -8.75 1.24 -11.05
N PRO A 30 -9.90 0.57 -11.34
CA PRO A 30 -10.07 -0.85 -11.06
C PRO A 30 -9.03 -1.78 -11.72
N GLU A 31 -8.53 -1.38 -12.89
CA GLU A 31 -7.48 -2.06 -13.66
C GLU A 31 -6.06 -1.87 -13.11
N VAL A 32 -5.87 -0.93 -12.17
CA VAL A 32 -4.60 -0.76 -11.47
C VAL A 32 -4.49 -1.80 -10.36
N GLU A 33 -3.60 -2.76 -10.58
CA GLU A 33 -3.32 -3.84 -9.62
C GLU A 33 -2.17 -3.52 -8.66
N THR A 34 -1.25 -2.64 -9.06
CA THR A 34 -0.06 -2.28 -8.28
C THR A 34 0.10 -0.77 -8.20
N VAL A 35 0.36 -0.24 -7.01
CA VAL A 35 0.68 1.18 -6.78
C VAL A 35 1.98 1.26 -5.98
N ARG A 36 2.90 2.13 -6.40
CA ARG A 36 4.18 2.34 -5.72
C ARG A 36 4.30 3.75 -5.19
N PHE A 37 4.88 3.89 -3.99
CA PHE A 37 5.13 5.18 -3.36
C PHE A 37 6.62 5.35 -3.06
N LYS A 38 7.20 6.49 -3.46
CA LYS A 38 8.48 6.95 -2.91
C LYS A 38 8.20 7.69 -1.62
N VAL A 39 8.79 7.23 -0.53
CA VAL A 39 8.53 7.71 0.82
C VAL A 39 9.85 8.04 1.51
N ARG A 40 9.85 9.00 2.43
CA ARG A 40 11.04 9.27 3.25
C ARG A 40 11.46 8.02 4.03
N GLN A 41 12.75 7.89 4.27
CA GLN A 41 13.29 6.77 5.04
C GLN A 41 12.90 6.83 6.52
N GLY A 42 12.92 5.68 7.18
CA GLY A 42 12.78 5.58 8.64
C GLY A 42 11.35 5.58 9.18
N ILE A 43 10.34 5.38 8.32
CA ILE A 43 8.92 5.32 8.73
C ILE A 43 8.26 3.96 8.49
N GLN A 44 9.05 2.93 8.18
CA GLN A 44 8.55 1.60 7.85
C GLN A 44 7.61 1.03 8.92
N THR A 45 7.96 1.17 10.19
CA THR A 45 7.12 0.71 11.31
C THR A 45 5.76 1.41 11.34
N GLU A 46 5.72 2.71 11.07
CA GLU A 46 4.47 3.49 11.03
C GLU A 46 3.56 3.01 9.89
N LEU A 47 4.14 2.80 8.70
CA LEU A 47 3.40 2.29 7.55
C LEU A 47 2.93 0.85 7.77
N TRP A 48 3.77 -0.03 8.32
CA TRP A 48 3.38 -1.41 8.60
C TRP A 48 2.16 -1.48 9.53
N ASN A 49 2.15 -0.67 10.59
CA ASN A 49 1.03 -0.59 11.52
C ASN A 49 -0.23 0.01 10.89
N SER A 50 -0.09 0.85 9.87
CA SER A 50 -1.20 1.56 9.24
C SER A 50 -1.87 0.78 8.10
N PHE A 51 -1.15 -0.14 7.45
CA PHE A 51 -1.62 -0.88 6.27
C PHE A 51 -1.78 -2.39 6.49
N GLY A 52 -1.76 -2.86 7.74
CA GLY A 52 -1.64 -4.27 8.09
C GLY A 52 -2.88 -5.16 7.89
N THR A 53 -4.11 -4.69 8.16
CA THR A 53 -5.31 -5.56 8.15
C THR A 53 -6.56 -4.87 7.59
N GLY A 54 -7.35 -5.60 6.78
CA GLY A 54 -8.67 -5.17 6.31
C GLY A 54 -8.71 -4.20 5.12
N SER A 55 -7.56 -3.73 4.61
CA SER A 55 -7.52 -2.89 3.41
C SER A 55 -7.69 -3.69 2.11
N ARG A 56 -8.29 -3.07 1.08
CA ARG A 56 -8.29 -3.59 -0.32
C ARG A 56 -6.90 -3.56 -0.96
N TRP A 57 -5.92 -3.01 -0.26
CA TRP A 57 -4.54 -2.89 -0.71
C TRP A 57 -3.60 -3.47 0.34
N ARG A 58 -2.69 -4.31 -0.10
CA ARG A 58 -1.70 -4.97 0.74
C ARG A 58 -0.31 -4.48 0.37
N LEU A 59 0.45 -4.01 1.37
CA LEU A 59 1.87 -3.76 1.23
C LEU A 59 2.60 -5.09 1.00
N THR A 60 3.34 -5.22 -0.10
CA THR A 60 4.03 -6.47 -0.50
C THR A 60 5.54 -6.35 -0.50
N GLU A 61 6.07 -5.17 -0.82
CA GLU A 61 7.50 -4.94 -0.97
C GLU A 61 7.87 -3.57 -0.41
N VAL A 62 8.99 -3.53 0.30
CA VAL A 62 9.67 -2.30 0.70
C VAL A 62 11.10 -2.40 0.18
N LYS A 63 11.47 -1.49 -0.73
CA LYS A 63 12.82 -1.41 -1.28
C LYS A 63 13.51 -0.15 -0.78
N GLU A 64 14.55 -0.31 0.00
CA GLU A 64 15.37 0.79 0.49
C GLU A 64 16.29 1.29 -0.63
N GLU A 65 16.19 2.58 -0.95
CA GLU A 65 17.06 3.27 -1.90
C GLU A 65 17.95 4.28 -1.16
N LEU A 66 18.88 4.93 -1.87
CA LEU A 66 19.85 5.84 -1.25
C LEU A 66 19.24 7.08 -0.57
N PHE A 67 18.03 7.50 -0.97
CA PHE A 67 17.40 8.75 -0.51
C PHE A 67 15.91 8.62 -0.16
N TYR A 68 15.32 7.47 -0.44
CA TYR A 68 13.91 7.20 -0.22
C TYR A 68 13.72 5.69 -0.04
N ASP A 69 12.57 5.31 0.47
CA ASP A 69 12.10 3.93 0.48
C ASP A 69 10.95 3.81 -0.51
N LEU A 70 10.94 2.75 -1.29
CA LEU A 70 9.88 2.45 -2.26
C LEU A 70 8.93 1.41 -1.66
N TYR A 71 7.67 1.79 -1.47
CA TYR A 71 6.63 0.89 -0.95
C TYR A 71 5.71 0.46 -2.09
N SER A 72 5.61 -0.85 -2.33
CA SER A 72 4.73 -1.43 -3.34
C SER A 72 3.49 -2.03 -2.70
N PHE A 73 2.31 -1.61 -3.18
CA PHE A 73 1.02 -2.14 -2.77
C PHE A 73 0.38 -2.90 -3.91
N ILE A 74 -0.23 -4.05 -3.61
CA ILE A 74 -1.08 -4.76 -4.56
C ILE A 74 -2.54 -4.69 -4.12
N ARG A 75 -3.45 -4.62 -5.09
CA ARG A 75 -4.89 -4.75 -4.84
C ARG A 75 -5.19 -6.20 -4.43
N VAL A 76 -5.92 -6.37 -3.33
CA VAL A 76 -6.39 -7.67 -2.86
C VAL A 76 -7.91 -7.69 -2.90
N GLU A 77 -8.48 -8.74 -3.48
CA GLU A 77 -9.91 -9.01 -3.31
C GLU A 77 -10.15 -9.33 -1.83
N GLN A 78 -11.04 -8.57 -1.21
CA GLN A 78 -11.51 -8.92 0.12
C GLN A 78 -12.38 -10.17 -0.04
N SER A 79 -11.83 -11.34 0.25
CA SER A 79 -12.67 -12.47 0.60
C SER A 79 -13.42 -12.04 1.84
N GLU A 80 -14.73 -11.86 1.75
CA GLU A 80 -15.57 -11.84 2.93
C GLU A 80 -15.21 -13.10 3.71
N LEU A 81 -14.63 -12.92 4.91
CA LEU A 81 -14.49 -14.01 5.85
C LEU A 81 -15.90 -14.51 6.09
N ASP A 82 -16.20 -15.71 5.60
CA ASP A 82 -17.43 -16.42 5.92
C ASP A 82 -17.52 -16.49 7.46
N PRO A 83 -18.36 -15.66 8.13
CA PRO A 83 -18.23 -15.42 9.56
C PRO A 83 -18.61 -16.64 10.41
N LEU A 84 -19.08 -17.70 9.77
CA LEU A 84 -19.78 -18.78 10.43
C LEU A 84 -19.11 -20.14 10.31
N GLY A 85 -18.08 -20.34 9.48
CA GLY A 85 -17.37 -21.62 9.39
C GLY A 85 -18.32 -22.83 9.35
N LEU A 86 -19.51 -22.66 8.78
CA LEU A 86 -20.51 -23.71 8.64
C LEU A 86 -20.15 -24.48 7.38
N MET A 87 -19.01 -25.18 7.41
CA MET A 87 -18.86 -26.34 6.54
C MET A 87 -19.75 -27.43 7.13
N ASP A 88 -20.85 -27.68 6.41
CA ASP A 88 -21.82 -28.74 6.67
C ASP A 88 -21.15 -30.10 6.93
N PHE A 89 -21.82 -30.85 7.81
CA PHE A 89 -21.51 -32.19 8.32
C PHE A 89 -21.23 -33.26 7.25
#